data_AF-A0A454JP55-F1
#
_entry.id   AF-A0A454JP55-F1
#
_cell.length_a   1.000
_cell.length_b   1.000
_cell.length_c   1.000
_cell.angle_alpha   90.00
_cell.angle_beta   90.00
_cell.angle_gamma   90.00
#
_symmetry.space_group_name_H-M   'P 1'
#
loop_
_entity.id
_entity.type
_entity.pdbx_description
1 polymer ?
#
loop_
_entity_poly.entity_id
_entity_poly.type
_entity_poly.pdbx_seq_one_letter_code
_entity_poly.pdbx_strand_id
1 'polypeptide(L)'
;MSRTKHTYATLAFLVIAIGGFIVTWYFNLQYLMQGGGLGPAEFFAAAFANPLTSAITIDIYLSAIAFSAWVVSDSRHARIKWPWAYILICFALGLVVSLPIYLVMRERARLRHLSS
;
A
#
# COMPACT_ATOMS: atom_id res chain seq x y z
N MET A 1 28.14 7.61 6.62
CA MET A 1 27.07 8.63 6.44
C MET A 1 25.85 8.14 5.64
N SER A 2 25.89 6.98 4.95
CA SER A 2 24.73 6.42 4.21
C SER A 2 23.71 5.72 5.12
N ARG A 3 24.16 4.88 6.06
CA ARG A 3 23.31 4.02 6.91
C ARG A 3 22.18 4.77 7.64
N THR A 4 22.47 5.96 8.19
CA THR A 4 21.51 6.79 8.93
C THR A 4 20.38 7.32 8.03
N LYS A 5 20.67 7.66 6.77
CA LYS A 5 19.65 8.13 5.81
C LYS A 5 18.63 7.03 5.50
N HIS A 6 19.08 5.77 5.36
CA HIS A 6 18.19 4.62 5.15
C HIS A 6 17.29 4.34 6.37
N THR A 7 17.79 4.59 7.58
CA THR A 7 17.01 4.47 8.81
C THR A 7 15.89 5.50 8.86
N TYR A 8 16.17 6.77 8.55
CA TYR A 8 15.14 7.81 8.54
C TYR A 8 14.05 7.54 7.49
N ALA A 9 14.42 7.11 6.29
CA ALA A 9 13.46 6.72 5.27
C ALA A 9 12.58 5.54 5.71
N THR A 10 13.19 4.53 6.34
CA THR A 10 12.45 3.39 6.89
C THR A 10 11.43 3.82 7.94
N LEU A 11 11.84 4.68 8.89
CA LEU A 11 10.95 5.19 9.92
C LEU A 11 9.82 6.01 9.32
N ALA A 12 10.11 6.91 8.38
CA ALA A 12 9.09 7.69 7.69
C ALA A 12 8.08 6.79 6.97
N PHE A 13 8.53 5.75 6.27
CA PHE A 13 7.65 4.78 5.61
C PHE A 13 6.76 4.01 6.59
N LEU A 14 7.30 3.58 7.74
CA LEU A 14 6.50 2.90 8.76
C LEU A 14 5.46 3.84 9.39
N VAL A 15 5.83 5.10 9.65
CA VAL A 15 4.91 6.12 10.16
C VAL A 15 3.80 6.40 9.14
N ILE A 16 4.14 6.53 7.85
CA ILE A 16 3.16 6.71 6.78
C ILE A 16 2.23 5.49 6.66
N ALA A 17 2.76 4.27 6.72
CA ALA A 17 1.94 3.07 6.63
C ALA A 17 0.95 2.96 7.80
N ILE A 18 1.43 3.17 9.04
CA ILE A 18 0.60 3.07 10.25
C ILE A 18 -0.39 4.23 10.32
N GLY A 19 0.09 5.47 10.17
CA GLY A 19 -0.76 6.66 10.21
C GLY A 19 -1.78 6.68 9.07
N GLY A 20 -1.34 6.33 7.86
CA GLY A 20 -2.21 6.18 6.69
C GLY A 20 -3.29 5.13 6.90
N PHE A 21 -2.93 3.95 7.43
CA PHE A 21 -3.90 2.91 7.79
C PHE A 21 -4.94 3.42 8.78
N ILE A 22 -4.50 4.04 9.89
CA ILE A 22 -5.40 4.55 10.93
C ILE A 22 -6.38 5.57 10.33
N VAL A 23 -5.88 6.52 9.54
CA VAL A 23 -6.70 7.58 8.95
C VAL A 23 -7.68 7.01 7.93
N THR A 24 -7.25 6.14 7.01
CA THR A 24 -8.15 5.59 5.98
C THR A 24 -9.17 4.64 6.59
N TRP A 25 -8.77 3.81 7.56
CA TRP A 25 -9.69 2.90 8.23
C TRP A 25 -10.64 3.61 9.19
N TYR A 26 -10.27 4.75 9.75
CA TYR A 26 -11.23 5.60 10.46
C TYR A 26 -12.43 5.94 9.56
N PHE A 27 -12.20 6.42 8.34
CA PHE A 27 -13.28 6.73 7.40
C PHE A 27 -14.03 5.48 6.92
N ASN A 28 -13.33 4.37 6.65
CA ASN A 28 -14.00 3.12 6.28
C ASN A 28 -14.92 2.62 7.41
N LEU A 29 -14.48 2.70 8.67
CA LEU A 29 -15.30 2.31 9.82
C LEU A 29 -16.52 3.22 9.98
N GLN A 30 -16.38 4.54 9.77
CA GLN A 30 -17.52 5.45 9.75
C GLN A 30 -18.54 5.05 8.67
N TYR A 31 -18.08 4.72 7.46
CA TYR A 31 -18.94 4.24 6.39
C TYR A 31 -19.69 2.95 6.78
N LEU A 32 -19.01 1.98 7.40
CA LEU A 32 -19.64 0.74 7.88
C LEU A 32 -20.65 0.99 9.01
N MET A 33 -20.33 1.87 9.95
CA MET A 33 -21.24 2.25 11.05
C MET A 33 -22.50 2.96 10.55
N GLN A 34 -22.43 3.60 9.39
CA GLN A 34 -23.57 4.27 8.73
C GLN A 34 -24.39 3.31 7.84
N GLY A 35 -24.14 2.00 7.90
CA GLY A 35 -24.86 0.99 7.14
C GLY A 35 -24.22 0.67 5.77
N GLY A 36 -23.03 1.18 5.50
CA GLY A 36 -22.23 0.79 4.34
C GLY A 36 -21.77 -0.67 4.41
N GLY A 37 -21.52 -1.27 3.24
CA GLY A 37 -21.02 -2.64 3.11
C GLY A 37 -19.61 -2.71 2.51
N LEU A 38 -18.81 -3.70 2.92
CA LEU A 38 -17.53 -4.05 2.27
C LEU A 38 -17.71 -4.95 1.03
N GLY A 39 -18.95 -5.34 0.73
CA GLY A 39 -19.25 -6.08 -0.49
C GLY A 39 -18.89 -5.25 -1.72
N PRO A 40 -18.44 -5.88 -2.83
CA PRO A 40 -18.02 -5.14 -4.02
C PRO A 40 -19.10 -4.20 -4.55
N ALA A 41 -20.38 -4.60 -4.51
CA ALA A 41 -21.49 -3.80 -5.01
C ALA A 41 -21.67 -2.52 -4.20
N GLU A 42 -21.76 -2.64 -2.87
CA GLU A 42 -21.96 -1.53 -1.94
C GLU A 42 -20.74 -0.61 -1.93
N PHE A 43 -19.54 -1.19 -1.86
CA PHE A 43 -18.29 -0.44 -1.85
C PHE A 43 -18.12 0.39 -3.12
N PHE A 44 -18.29 -0.21 -4.31
CA PHE A 44 -18.11 0.53 -5.56
C PHE A 44 -19.24 1.53 -5.82
N ALA A 45 -20.47 1.26 -5.39
CA ALA A 45 -21.53 2.25 -5.44
C ALA A 45 -21.17 3.52 -4.64
N ALA A 46 -20.57 3.36 -3.44
CA ALA A 46 -20.10 4.48 -2.63
C ALA A 46 -18.85 5.15 -3.21
N ALA A 47 -17.88 4.37 -3.69
CA ALA A 47 -16.63 4.88 -4.26
C ALA A 47 -16.88 5.75 -5.52
N PHE A 48 -17.89 5.38 -6.32
CA PHE A 48 -18.29 6.09 -7.53
C PHE A 48 -19.50 7.02 -7.34
N ALA A 49 -19.82 7.41 -6.11
CA ALA A 49 -21.02 8.20 -5.81
C ALA A 49 -21.05 9.60 -6.44
N ASN A 50 -19.90 10.20 -6.73
CA ASN A 50 -19.81 11.51 -7.38
C ASN A 50 -18.51 11.65 -8.19
N PRO A 51 -18.36 12.68 -9.05
CA PRO A 51 -17.18 12.85 -9.89
C PRO A 51 -15.85 12.91 -9.11
N LEU A 52 -15.84 13.54 -7.93
CA LEU A 52 -14.62 13.69 -7.13
C LEU A 52 -14.16 12.34 -6.56
N THR A 53 -15.06 11.58 -5.92
CA THR A 53 -14.71 10.27 -5.36
C THR A 53 -14.40 9.26 -6.46
N SER A 54 -15.08 9.37 -7.61
CA SER A 54 -14.81 8.55 -8.79
C SER A 54 -13.39 8.78 -9.32
N ALA A 55 -12.96 10.03 -9.45
CA ALA A 55 -11.61 10.37 -9.89
C ALA A 55 -10.54 9.82 -8.94
N ILE A 56 -10.73 9.99 -7.62
CA ILE A 56 -9.82 9.45 -6.58
C ILE A 56 -9.78 7.91 -6.64
N THR A 57 -10.93 7.26 -6.84
CA THR A 57 -11.02 5.81 -6.96
C THR A 57 -10.27 5.31 -8.19
N ILE A 58 -10.47 5.94 -9.36
CA ILE A 58 -9.76 5.56 -10.58
C ILE A 58 -8.25 5.75 -10.40
N ASP A 59 -7.82 6.89 -9.87
CA ASP A 59 -6.40 7.20 -9.64
C ASP A 59 -5.72 6.16 -8.72
N ILE A 60 -6.37 5.80 -7.61
CA ILE A 60 -5.79 4.85 -6.66
C ILE A 60 -5.76 3.42 -7.20
N TYR A 61 -6.77 2.99 -7.98
CA TYR A 61 -6.77 1.65 -8.59
C TYR A 61 -5.76 1.56 -9.75
N LEU A 62 -5.61 2.60 -10.57
CA LEU A 62 -4.55 2.66 -11.58
C LEU A 62 -3.16 2.61 -10.93
N SER A 63 -2.98 3.36 -9.83
CA SER A 63 -1.75 3.31 -9.03
C SER A 63 -1.50 1.93 -8.41
N ALA A 64 -2.55 1.25 -7.93
CA ALA A 64 -2.45 -0.11 -7.38
C ALA A 64 -2.10 -1.15 -8.45
N ILE A 65 -2.63 -1.02 -9.67
CA ILE A 65 -2.27 -1.87 -10.82
C ILE A 65 -0.80 -1.66 -11.20
N ALA A 66 -0.38 -0.40 -11.35
CA ALA A 66 1.00 -0.05 -11.66
C ALA A 66 1.97 -0.56 -10.57
N PHE A 67 1.61 -0.37 -9.30
CA PHE A 67 2.35 -0.89 -8.15
C PHE A 67 2.44 -2.42 -8.20
N SER A 68 1.35 -3.13 -8.49
CA SER A 68 1.32 -4.59 -8.56
C SER A 68 2.24 -5.12 -9.67
N ALA A 69 2.18 -4.53 -10.87
CA ALA A 69 3.06 -4.87 -11.99
C ALA A 69 4.54 -4.61 -11.65
N TRP A 70 4.81 -3.47 -11.00
CA TRP A 70 6.14 -3.13 -10.53
C TRP A 70 6.66 -4.11 -9.48
N VAL A 71 5.87 -4.46 -8.47
CA VAL A 71 6.25 -5.44 -7.42
C VAL A 71 6.64 -6.79 -8.01
N VAL A 72 5.89 -7.28 -9.01
CA VAL A 72 6.19 -8.57 -9.67
C VAL A 72 7.55 -8.51 -10.39
N SER A 73 7.83 -7.43 -11.12
CA SER A 73 9.08 -7.27 -11.85
C SER A 73 10.29 -6.98 -10.92
N ASP A 74 10.11 -6.10 -9.94
CA ASP A 74 11.14 -5.70 -8.98
C ASP A 74 11.54 -6.83 -8.03
N SER A 75 10.58 -7.67 -7.60
CA SER A 75 10.84 -8.76 -6.65
C SER A 75 11.91 -9.74 -7.10
N ARG A 76 12.08 -9.93 -8.41
CA ARG A 76 13.13 -10.77 -9.01
C ARG A 76 14.52 -10.18 -8.77
N HIS A 77 14.67 -8.87 -8.94
CA HIS A 77 15.92 -8.15 -8.69
C HIS A 77 16.19 -7.95 -7.20
N ALA A 78 15.15 -7.64 -6.43
CA ALA A 78 15.23 -7.41 -4.99
C ALA A 78 15.30 -8.71 -4.16
N ARG A 79 15.20 -9.88 -4.78
CA ARG A 79 15.13 -11.22 -4.14
C ARG A 79 14.06 -11.33 -3.05
N ILE A 80 12.92 -10.68 -3.26
CA ILE A 80 11.75 -10.81 -2.38
C ILE A 80 11.02 -12.11 -2.74
N LYS A 81 10.91 -13.03 -1.77
CA LYS A 81 10.37 -14.38 -2.01
C LYS A 81 8.84 -14.42 -2.23
N TRP A 82 8.08 -13.47 -1.67
CA TRP A 82 6.60 -13.48 -1.69
C TRP A 82 6.01 -12.15 -2.19
N PRO A 83 6.23 -11.75 -3.46
CA PRO A 83 5.69 -10.49 -4.00
C PRO A 83 4.16 -10.39 -3.93
N TRP A 84 3.46 -11.52 -4.12
CA TRP A 84 2.01 -11.57 -4.09
C TRP A 84 1.41 -11.17 -2.74
N ALA A 85 2.13 -11.34 -1.63
CA ALA A 85 1.65 -10.94 -0.32
C ALA A 85 1.42 -9.42 -0.26
N TYR A 86 2.27 -8.63 -0.90
CA TYR A 86 2.13 -7.17 -0.96
C TYR A 86 0.98 -6.75 -1.87
N ILE A 87 0.71 -7.51 -2.93
CA ILE A 87 -0.46 -7.29 -3.78
C ILE A 87 -1.74 -7.54 -2.96
N LEU A 88 -1.80 -8.65 -2.21
CA LEU A 88 -2.94 -8.92 -1.33
C LEU A 88 -3.11 -7.85 -0.25
N ILE A 89 -2.02 -7.42 0.40
CA ILE A 89 -2.05 -6.32 1.38
C ILE A 89 -2.56 -5.03 0.73
N CYS A 90 -2.19 -4.75 -0.52
CA CYS A 90 -2.62 -3.55 -1.24
C CYS A 90 -4.14 -3.51 -1.41
N PHE A 91 -4.76 -4.62 -1.81
CA PHE A 91 -6.21 -4.69 -2.02
C PHE A 91 -6.99 -4.92 -0.72
N ALA A 92 -6.37 -5.49 0.32
CA ALA A 92 -7.02 -5.72 1.61
C ALA A 92 -6.96 -4.50 2.54
N LEU A 93 -5.81 -3.84 2.63
CA LEU A 93 -5.56 -2.75 3.58
C LEU A 93 -5.37 -1.38 2.92
N GLY A 94 -4.99 -1.36 1.65
CA GLY A 94 -4.79 -0.14 0.86
C GLY A 94 -3.33 0.07 0.41
N LEU A 95 -3.19 0.82 -0.68
CA LEU A 95 -1.89 1.15 -1.28
C LEU A 95 -0.97 1.91 -0.31
N VAL A 96 -1.54 2.80 0.52
CA VAL A 96 -0.80 3.58 1.54
C VAL A 96 -0.07 2.70 2.56
N VAL A 97 -0.54 1.46 2.76
CA VAL A 97 0.09 0.48 3.66
C VAL A 97 1.08 -0.39 2.89
N SER A 98 0.65 -0.94 1.74
CA SER A 98 1.45 -1.91 1.01
C SER A 98 2.74 -1.31 0.42
N LEU A 99 2.65 -0.12 -0.18
CA LEU A 99 3.78 0.51 -0.85
C LEU A 99 4.95 0.79 0.12
N PRO A 100 4.75 1.49 1.27
CA PRO A 100 5.85 1.74 2.19
C PRO A 100 6.44 0.45 2.78
N ILE A 101 5.61 -0.53 3.13
CA ILE A 101 6.09 -1.82 3.64
C ILE A 101 6.97 -2.52 2.59
N TYR A 102 6.55 -2.53 1.32
CA TYR A 102 7.35 -3.10 0.24
C TYR A 102 8.70 -2.40 0.08
N LEU A 103 8.72 -1.06 0.12
CA LEU A 103 9.96 -0.27 0.02
C LEU A 103 10.93 -0.59 1.16
N VAL A 104 10.44 -0.73 2.40
CA VAL A 104 11.28 -1.13 3.54
C VAL A 104 11.85 -2.53 3.36
N MET A 105 11.04 -3.49 2.87
CA MET A 105 11.50 -4.86 2.69
C MET A 105 12.48 -4.99 1.53
N ARG A 106 12.26 -4.25 0.44
CA ARG A 106 13.19 -4.13 -0.69
C ARG A 106 14.56 -3.64 -0.23
N GLU A 107 14.59 -2.60 0.60
CA GLU A 107 15.84 -2.04 1.12
C GLU A 107 16.56 -3.03 2.06
N ARG A 108 15.81 -3.71 2.93
CA ARG A 108 16.38 -4.75 3.81
C ARG A 108 16.99 -5.90 3.01
N ALA A 109 16.33 -6.34 1.94
CA ALA A 109 16.84 -7.38 1.07
C ALA A 109 18.15 -6.94 0.39
N ARG A 110 18.20 -5.71 -0.12
CA ARG A 110 19.42 -5.12 -0.71
C ARG A 110 20.58 -5.07 0.28
N LEU A 111 20.34 -4.64 1.52
CA LEU A 111 21.39 -4.54 2.54
C LEU A 111 21.94 -5.91 2.95
N ARG A 112 21.09 -6.95 3.02
CA ARG A 112 21.52 -8.32 3.31
C ARG A 112 22.48 -8.87 2.26
N HIS A 113 22.32 -8.46 0.99
CA HIS A 113 23.20 -8.87 -0.10
C HIS A 113 24.56 -8.19 -0.08
N LEU A 114 24.66 -6.97 0.43
CA LEU A 114 25.95 -6.26 0.55
C LEU A 114 26.80 -6.79 1.72
N SER A 115 26.19 -7.55 2.64
CA SER A 115 26.86 -8.13 3.81
C SER A 115 27.25 -9.61 3.67
N SER A 116 26.94 -10.24 2.53
CA SER A 116 27.25 -11.65 2.21
C SER A 116 28.34 -11.73 1.15
#